data_AF-A0A1I6SDN4-F1
#
_entry.id   AF-A0A1I6SDN4-F1
#
_cell.length_a   1.000
_cell.length_b   1.000
_cell.length_c   1.000
_cell.angle_alpha   90.00
_cell.angle_beta   90.00
_cell.angle_gamma   90.00
#
_symmetry.space_group_name_H-M   'P 1'
#
loop_
_entity.id
_entity.type
_entity.pdbx_description
1 polymer ?
#
loop_
_entity_poly.entity_id
_entity_poly.type
_entity_poly.pdbx_seq_one_letter_code
_entity_poly.pdbx_strand_id
1 'polypeptide(L)'
;MAVLDSEADLQWDKATSLKSVDALKQNCPQGSFVRDNHHNRDQIAVIYNKGQTPPHITVKKVSSSVQTVLADGVAVAVVACTSRPTLHPDDVLLIERSI
;
A
#
# COMPACT_ATOMS: atom_id res chain seq x y z
N MET A 1 -16.24 -14.98 -16.14
CA MET A 1 -14.78 -15.19 -16.10
C MET A 1 -14.33 -14.83 -14.71
N ALA A 2 -14.00 -15.83 -13.90
CA ALA A 2 -13.59 -15.68 -12.51
C ALA A 2 -12.17 -16.22 -12.39
N VAL A 3 -11.25 -15.48 -11.78
CA VAL A 3 -10.36 -16.01 -10.74
C VAL A 3 -9.98 -14.85 -9.81
N LEU A 4 -10.58 -14.86 -8.62
CA LEU A 4 -10.15 -14.12 -7.43
C LEU A 4 -9.03 -14.96 -6.80
N ASP A 5 -7.78 -14.81 -7.23
CA ASP A 5 -6.66 -15.63 -6.73
C ASP A 5 -5.36 -14.82 -6.52
N SER A 6 -5.45 -13.51 -6.30
CA SER A 6 -4.27 -12.68 -5.98
C SER A 6 -4.20 -12.26 -4.51
N GLU A 7 -5.19 -12.60 -3.70
CA GLU A 7 -5.25 -12.23 -2.27
C GLU A 7 -4.91 -13.40 -1.32
N ALA A 8 -4.91 -14.64 -1.81
CA ALA A 8 -4.77 -15.85 -0.99
C ALA A 8 -3.34 -16.13 -0.50
N ASP A 9 -2.31 -15.68 -1.23
CA ASP A 9 -0.89 -15.87 -0.90
C ASP A 9 -0.22 -14.63 -0.25
N LEU A 10 -1.02 -13.60 0.01
CA LEU A 10 -0.58 -12.41 0.73
C LEU A 10 -0.54 -12.70 2.23
N GLN A 11 0.62 -12.53 2.86
CA GLN A 11 0.78 -12.72 4.30
C GLN A 11 0.19 -11.53 5.09
N TRP A 12 -1.14 -11.40 5.07
CA TRP A 12 -1.87 -10.40 5.84
C TRP A 12 -1.63 -10.54 7.35
N ASP A 13 -1.42 -11.77 7.82
CA ASP A 13 -1.06 -12.10 9.19
C ASP A 13 0.30 -11.54 9.62
N LYS A 14 1.21 -11.32 8.65
CA LYS A 14 2.52 -10.67 8.87
C LYS A 14 2.59 -9.25 8.29
N ALA A 15 1.45 -8.69 7.89
CA ALA A 15 1.43 -7.35 7.32
C ALA A 15 1.97 -6.34 8.34
N THR A 16 3.00 -5.61 7.93
CA THR A 16 3.61 -4.59 8.79
C THR A 16 2.94 -3.26 8.49
N SER A 17 2.13 -2.78 9.45
CA SER A 17 1.49 -1.49 9.31
C SER A 17 2.55 -0.38 9.28
N LEU A 18 2.45 0.52 8.30
CA LEU A 18 3.35 1.66 8.14
C LEU A 18 2.94 2.87 9.00
N LYS A 19 2.02 2.67 9.94
CA LYS A 19 1.48 3.75 10.75
C LYS A 19 2.44 4.19 11.84
N SER A 20 2.54 5.50 12.01
CA SER A 20 2.84 6.08 13.32
C SER A 20 1.60 5.99 14.22
N VAL A 21 1.80 5.89 15.54
CA VAL A 21 0.74 5.73 16.54
C VAL A 21 -0.33 6.83 16.44
N ASP A 22 0.03 8.03 15.99
CA ASP A 22 -0.91 9.14 15.77
C ASP A 22 -1.81 8.96 14.54
N ALA A 23 -1.36 8.25 13.50
CA ALA A 23 -2.14 7.95 12.29
C ALA A 23 -3.24 6.91 12.52
N LEU A 24 -3.25 6.23 13.68
CA LEU A 24 -4.33 5.33 14.08
C LEU A 24 -5.62 6.09 14.43
N LYS A 25 -5.52 7.36 14.83
CA LYS A 25 -6.65 8.19 15.25
C LYS A 25 -7.29 9.00 14.11
N GLN A 26 -6.69 8.99 12.92
CA GLN A 26 -7.16 9.77 11.80
C GLN A 26 -7.92 8.90 10.79
N ASN A 27 -9.03 9.43 10.26
CA ASN A 27 -9.82 8.84 9.16
C ASN A 27 -9.10 8.96 7.80
N CYS A 28 -7.77 8.92 7.80
CA CYS A 28 -6.95 9.05 6.61
C CYS A 28 -6.63 7.66 6.03
N PRO A 29 -6.33 7.56 4.73
CA PRO A 29 -5.85 6.33 4.12
C PRO A 29 -4.57 5.84 4.80
N GLN A 30 -4.40 4.52 4.91
CA GLN A 30 -3.33 3.93 5.72
C GLN A 30 -2.47 2.99 4.89
N GLY A 31 -1.15 3.15 4.96
CA GLY A 31 -0.21 2.23 4.32
C GLY A 31 0.05 0.98 5.17
N SER A 32 0.24 -0.15 4.50
CA SER A 32 0.71 -1.39 5.09
C SER A 32 1.62 -2.11 4.10
N PHE A 33 2.72 -2.69 4.57
CA PHE A 33 3.49 -3.63 3.77
C PHE A 33 2.94 -5.03 3.94
N VAL A 34 2.75 -5.72 2.83
CA VAL A 34 2.28 -7.10 2.80
C VAL A 34 3.27 -7.90 1.98
N ARG A 35 3.77 -8.98 2.54
CA ARG A 35 4.72 -9.83 1.83
C ARG A 35 3.94 -10.78 0.91
N ASP A 36 4.29 -10.77 -0.36
CA ASP A 36 3.82 -11.75 -1.35
C ASP A 36 4.87 -12.86 -1.47
N ASN A 37 4.53 -14.05 -0.97
CA ASN A 37 5.41 -15.22 -1.02
C ASN A 37 5.51 -15.80 -2.43
N HIS A 38 4.49 -15.63 -3.27
CA HIS A 38 4.43 -16.23 -4.60
C HIS A 38 5.39 -15.52 -5.56
N HIS A 39 5.46 -14.19 -5.48
CA HIS A 39 6.37 -13.39 -6.31
C HIS A 39 7.68 -13.01 -5.63
N ASN A 40 7.87 -13.38 -4.35
CA ASN A 40 8.98 -12.93 -3.51
C ASN A 40 9.18 -11.41 -3.59
N ARG A 41 8.06 -10.67 -3.55
CA ARG A 41 8.00 -9.20 -3.64
C ARG A 41 7.21 -8.67 -2.45
N ASP A 42 7.62 -7.53 -1.94
CA ASP A 42 6.82 -6.82 -0.95
C ASP A 42 5.82 -5.93 -1.68
N GLN A 43 4.54 -6.09 -1.36
CA GLN A 43 3.45 -5.27 -1.89
C GLN A 43 3.05 -4.20 -0.87
N ILE A 44 2.57 -3.06 -1.37
CA ILE A 44 2.09 -1.95 -0.54
C ILE A 44 0.58 -1.95 -0.61
N ALA A 45 -0.08 -2.15 0.52
CA ALA A 45 -1.51 -2.03 0.65
C ALA A 45 -1.89 -0.66 1.23
N VAL A 46 -2.86 0.01 0.60
CA VAL A 46 -3.50 1.21 1.10
C VAL A 46 -4.90 0.86 1.56
N ILE A 47 -5.12 1.01 2.86
CA ILE A 47 -6.35 0.66 3.54
C ILE A 47 -7.20 1.92 3.68
N TYR A 48 -8.45 1.86 3.21
CA TYR A 48 -9.44 2.93 3.32
C TYR A 48 -10.75 2.40 3.92
N ASN A 49 -11.56 3.29 4.50
CA ASN A 49 -12.79 2.86 5.17
C ASN A 49 -13.91 2.57 4.16
N LYS A 50 -14.71 1.56 4.46
CA LYS A 50 -15.90 1.22 3.68
C LYS A 50 -16.87 2.39 3.59
N GLY A 51 -17.28 2.72 2.37
CA GLY A 51 -18.15 3.88 2.09
C GLY A 51 -17.42 5.21 1.88
N GLN A 52 -16.08 5.25 1.97
CA GLN A 52 -15.30 6.37 1.45
C GLN A 52 -14.96 6.14 -0.04
N THR A 53 -14.76 7.23 -0.79
CA THR A 53 -14.27 7.13 -2.16
C THR A 53 -12.89 6.47 -2.17
N PRO A 54 -12.62 5.50 -3.06
CA PRO A 54 -11.31 4.88 -3.17
C PRO A 54 -10.23 5.96 -3.37
N PRO A 55 -9.17 5.98 -2.55
CA PRO A 55 -8.19 7.04 -2.61
C PRO A 55 -7.38 6.95 -3.92
N HIS A 56 -7.07 8.11 -4.49
CA HIS A 56 -6.23 8.18 -5.68
C HIS A 56 -4.77 7.92 -5.30
N ILE A 57 -4.21 6.83 -5.80
CA ILE A 57 -2.83 6.46 -5.55
C ILE A 57 -1.91 7.22 -6.49
N THR A 58 -0.98 7.97 -5.92
CA THR A 58 0.06 8.70 -6.64
C THR A 58 1.42 8.27 -6.13
N VAL A 59 2.30 7.82 -7.01
CA VAL A 59 3.69 7.53 -6.64
C VAL A 59 4.56 8.73 -7.02
N LYS A 60 5.19 9.35 -6.03
CA LYS A 60 6.11 10.46 -6.21
C LYS A 60 7.54 10.01 -5.95
N LYS A 61 8.40 10.17 -6.94
CA LYS A 61 9.84 9.97 -6.76
C LYS A 61 10.44 11.18 -6.04
N VAL A 62 10.99 10.97 -4.85
CA VAL A 62 11.64 12.02 -4.05
C VAL A 62 13.14 12.07 -4.32
N SER A 63 13.76 10.92 -4.59
CA SER A 63 15.19 10.82 -4.93
C SER A 63 15.46 9.68 -5.92
N SER A 64 16.68 9.57 -6.44
CA SER A 64 17.11 8.51 -7.37
C SER A 64 16.69 7.11 -6.92
N SER A 65 16.72 6.89 -5.61
CA SER A 65 16.45 5.63 -4.92
C SER A 65 15.32 5.72 -3.89
N VAL A 66 14.56 6.82 -3.82
CA VAL A 66 13.47 6.95 -2.83
C VAL A 66 12.19 7.38 -3.53
N GLN A 67 11.15 6.59 -3.30
CA GLN A 67 9.81 6.79 -3.85
C GLN A 67 8.81 6.85 -2.70
N THR A 68 7.81 7.72 -2.81
CA THR A 68 6.76 7.90 -1.82
C THR A 68 5.43 7.57 -2.47
N VAL A 69 4.66 6.69 -1.85
CA VAL A 69 3.27 6.42 -2.22
C VAL A 69 2.39 7.40 -1.47
N LEU A 70 1.57 8.12 -2.21
CA LEU A 70 0.57 9.02 -1.69
C LEU A 70 -0.82 8.48 -2.01
N ALA A 71 -1.73 8.58 -1.05
CA ALA A 71 -3.15 8.32 -1.21
C ALA A 71 -3.88 9.65 -0.97
N ASP A 72 -4.53 10.19 -2.00
CA ASP A 72 -5.17 11.51 -1.98
C ASP A 72 -4.22 12.65 -1.51
N GLY A 73 -2.94 12.53 -1.83
CA GLY A 73 -1.91 13.49 -1.42
C GLY A 73 -1.35 13.27 0.00
N VAL A 74 -1.85 12.27 0.74
CA VAL A 74 -1.29 11.85 2.03
C VAL A 74 -0.21 10.80 1.79
N ALA A 75 1.02 11.04 2.26
CA ALA A 75 2.10 10.05 2.16
C ALA A 75 1.80 8.82 3.05
N VAL A 76 1.50 7.69 2.43
CA VAL A 76 1.12 6.43 3.10
C VAL A 76 2.26 5.43 3.16
N ALA A 77 3.23 5.50 2.24
CA ALA A 77 4.42 4.66 2.27
C ALA A 77 5.64 5.38 1.70
N VAL A 78 6.83 5.11 2.25
CA VAL A 78 8.10 5.55 1.68
C VAL A 78 8.96 4.32 1.43
N VAL A 79 9.41 4.16 0.21
CA VAL A 79 10.17 3.00 -0.27
C VAL A 79 11.53 3.48 -0.74
N ALA A 80 12.59 2.94 -0.14
CA ALA A 80 13.95 3.11 -0.63
C ALA A 80 14.30 1.94 -1.57
N CYS A 81 14.36 2.20 -2.88
CA CYS A 81 14.76 1.24 -3.90
C CYS A 81 16.17 1.55 -4.41
N THR A 82 17.16 0.71 -4.09
CA THR A 82 18.55 0.90 -4.56
C THR A 82 18.74 0.54 -6.04
N SER A 83 17.87 -0.31 -6.60
CA SER A 83 17.84 -0.69 -8.01
C SER A 83 16.40 -0.83 -8.48
N ARG A 84 16.04 -0.17 -9.59
CA ARG A 84 14.72 -0.13 -10.23
C ARG A 84 13.96 -1.47 -10.09
N PRO A 85 12.74 -1.42 -9.55
CA PRO A 85 11.62 -0.89 -10.34
C PRO A 85 11.14 0.48 -9.85
N THR A 86 10.69 1.31 -10.78
CA THR A 86 9.80 2.42 -10.45
C THR A 86 8.53 1.80 -9.89
N LEU A 87 8.12 2.19 -8.68
CA LEU A 87 6.92 1.66 -8.07
C LEU A 87 5.73 2.25 -8.84
N HIS A 88 4.85 1.40 -9.36
CA HIS A 88 3.65 1.85 -10.07
C HIS A 88 2.45 1.94 -9.12
N PRO A 89 1.50 2.85 -9.36
CA PRO A 89 0.24 2.88 -8.63
C PRO A 89 -0.51 1.54 -8.71
N ASP A 90 -0.36 0.81 -9.82
CA ASP A 90 -0.96 -0.52 -10.02
C ASP A 90 -0.34 -1.61 -9.13
N ASP A 91 0.87 -1.39 -8.59
CA ASP A 91 1.50 -2.28 -7.61
C ASP A 91 0.95 -2.05 -6.18
N VAL A 92 0.07 -1.06 -6.01
CA VAL A 92 -0.51 -0.69 -4.71
C VAL A 92 -1.89 -1.32 -4.58
N LEU A 93 -2.05 -2.19 -3.58
CA LEU A 93 -3.33 -2.85 -3.29
C LEU A 93 -4.26 -1.89 -2.55
N LEU A 94 -5.46 -1.68 -3.07
CA LEU A 94 -6.50 -0.90 -2.41
C LEU A 94 -7.38 -1.83 -1.57
N ILE A 95 -7.34 -1.67 -0.25
CA ILE A 95 -8.07 -2.51 0.68
C ILE A 95 -9.16 -1.70 1.37
N GLU A 96 -10.41 -2.12 1.18
CA GLU A 96 -11.54 -1.56 1.90
C GLU A 96 -11.66 -2.27 3.27
N ARG A 97 -11.57 -1.53 4.37
CA ARG A 97 -11.88 -2.05 5.70
C ARG A 97 -13.30 -1.66 6.11
N SER A 98 -14.09 -2.66 6.50
CA SER A 98 -15.32 -2.44 7.25
C SER A 98 -14.97 -2.42 8.73
N ILE A 99 -15.21 -1.29 9.39
CA ILE A 99 -15.26 -1.20 10.86
C ILE A 99 -16.54 -1.81 11.41
#